data_AF-A0A661PFV0-F1
#
_entry.id   AF-A0A661PFV0-F1
#
_cell.length_a   1.000
_cell.length_b   1.000
_cell.length_c   1.000
_cell.angle_alpha   90.00
_cell.angle_beta   90.00
_cell.angle_gamma   90.00
#
_symmetry.space_group_name_H-M   'P 1'
#
loop_
_entity.id
_entity.type
_entity.pdbx_description
1 polymer ?
#
loop_
_entity_poly.entity_id
_entity_poly.type
_entity_poly.pdbx_seq_one_letter_code
_entity_poly.pdbx_strand_id
1 'polypeptide(L)'
;MALYFSDQKPLEGPAALLDWRLDGQLTRMLLDSEVQGNAGEHVMLQNNGKLQVNWVLFVGGGKWYGLCQETHAALVRHMLSVARQAGFKDISLSFMPHEETTPDLLQQQITEALALEGAGIETCRFSCESTVSV
;
A
#
# COMPACT_ATOMS: atom_id res chain seq x y z
N MET A 1 1.29 3.09 -4.47
CA MET A 1 1.67 2.27 -3.29
C MET A 1 0.43 1.53 -2.84
N ALA A 2 0.56 0.28 -2.40
CA ALA A 2 -0.57 -0.52 -1.91
C ALA A 2 -0.16 -1.45 -0.77
N LEU A 3 -1.13 -1.81 0.07
CA LEU A 3 -0.97 -2.81 1.12
C LEU A 3 -1.28 -4.22 0.60
N TYR A 4 -0.55 -5.21 1.09
CA TYR A 4 -0.87 -6.63 0.90
C TYR A 4 -0.77 -7.37 2.24
N PHE A 5 -1.62 -8.36 2.46
CA PHE A 5 -1.81 -8.98 3.77
C PHE A 5 -1.44 -10.47 3.76
N SER A 6 -1.04 -10.96 4.92
CA SER A 6 -0.55 -12.32 5.13
C SER A 6 -1.64 -13.40 5.05
N ASP A 7 -2.84 -13.04 5.48
CA ASP A 7 -4.04 -13.87 5.56
C ASP A 7 -5.04 -13.65 4.42
N GLN A 8 -4.73 -12.76 3.47
CA GLN A 8 -5.48 -12.61 2.22
C GLN A 8 -4.78 -13.35 1.09
N LYS A 9 -5.34 -14.49 0.70
CA LYS A 9 -4.89 -15.31 -0.43
C LYS A 9 -6.13 -15.74 -1.24
N PRO A 10 -6.20 -15.43 -2.55
CA PRO A 10 -5.22 -14.70 -3.38
C PRO A 10 -5.07 -13.22 -2.96
N LEU A 11 -4.14 -12.48 -3.60
CA LEU A 11 -4.05 -11.03 -3.45
C LEU A 11 -5.41 -10.39 -3.78
N GLU A 12 -5.79 -9.35 -3.04
CA GLU A 12 -7.03 -8.59 -3.26
C GLU A 12 -6.77 -7.09 -3.42
N GLY A 13 -7.79 -6.37 -3.86
CA GLY A 13 -7.82 -4.92 -3.89
C GLY A 13 -6.73 -4.28 -4.76
N PRO A 14 -6.22 -3.09 -4.36
CA PRO A 14 -5.21 -2.37 -5.14
C PRO A 14 -3.90 -3.14 -5.35
N ALA A 15 -3.50 -4.01 -4.40
CA ALA A 15 -2.30 -4.81 -4.55
C ALA A 15 -2.44 -5.84 -5.68
N ALA A 16 -3.58 -6.53 -5.77
CA ALA A 16 -3.86 -7.46 -6.87
C ALA A 16 -3.85 -6.76 -8.23
N LEU A 17 -4.46 -5.56 -8.31
CA LEU A 17 -4.54 -4.79 -9.54
C LEU A 17 -3.16 -4.30 -10.02
N LEU A 18 -2.32 -3.85 -9.09
CA LEU A 18 -0.94 -3.45 -9.39
C LEU A 18 -0.10 -4.66 -9.79
N ASP A 19 -0.23 -5.77 -9.08
CA ASP A 19 0.48 -7.01 -9.39
C ASP A 19 0.12 -7.56 -10.78
N TRP A 20 -1.16 -7.51 -11.15
CA TRP A 20 -1.60 -7.86 -12.50
C TRP A 20 -0.93 -7.00 -13.57
N ARG A 21 -0.82 -5.68 -13.34
CA ARG A 21 -0.09 -4.78 -14.24
C ARG A 21 1.41 -5.04 -14.27
N LEU A 22 1.98 -5.63 -13.21
CA LEU A 22 3.39 -5.99 -13.12
C LEU A 22 3.67 -7.45 -13.51
N ASP A 23 2.74 -8.11 -14.22
CA ASP A 23 2.87 -9.49 -14.67
C ASP A 23 3.05 -10.52 -13.54
N GLY A 24 2.39 -10.28 -12.40
CA GLY A 24 2.34 -11.23 -11.28
C GLY A 24 3.64 -11.32 -10.49
N GLN A 25 4.51 -10.30 -10.55
CA GLN A 25 5.80 -10.31 -9.85
C GLN A 25 5.65 -10.50 -8.34
N LEU A 26 4.74 -9.79 -7.67
CA LEU A 26 4.48 -9.96 -6.25
C LEU A 26 3.88 -11.34 -5.96
N THR A 27 2.97 -11.81 -6.81
CA THR A 27 2.41 -13.17 -6.67
C THR A 27 3.49 -14.24 -6.74
N ARG A 28 4.48 -14.13 -7.65
CA ARG A 28 5.61 -15.08 -7.71
C ARG A 28 6.43 -15.04 -6.42
N MET A 29 6.79 -13.86 -5.93
CA MET A 29 7.53 -13.72 -4.66
C MET A 29 6.77 -14.33 -3.47
N LEU A 30 5.43 -14.20 -3.44
CA LEU A 30 4.58 -14.84 -2.43
C LEU A 30 4.60 -16.38 -2.55
N LEU A 31 4.51 -16.93 -3.76
CA LEU A 31 4.56 -18.38 -4.01
C LEU A 31 5.92 -18.97 -3.66
N ASP A 32 7.00 -18.23 -3.95
CA ASP A 32 8.37 -18.61 -3.65
C ASP A 32 8.75 -18.34 -2.17
N SER A 33 7.80 -17.85 -1.35
CA SER A 33 7.97 -17.52 0.07
C SER A 33 9.06 -16.46 0.35
N GLU A 34 9.43 -15.66 -0.64
CA GLU A 34 10.36 -14.53 -0.48
C GLU A 34 9.74 -13.39 0.33
N VAL A 35 8.42 -13.24 0.25
CA VAL A 35 7.62 -12.28 1.01
C VAL A 35 6.34 -12.93 1.49
N GLN A 36 5.72 -12.37 2.54
CA GLN A 36 4.57 -13.02 3.18
C GLN A 36 3.40 -12.08 3.47
N GLY A 37 3.60 -10.76 3.43
CA GLY A 37 2.62 -9.75 3.84
C GLY A 37 2.74 -9.40 5.32
N ASN A 38 3.91 -9.59 5.92
CA ASN A 38 4.14 -9.29 7.33
C ASN A 38 4.12 -7.77 7.57
N ALA A 39 3.62 -7.33 8.72
CA ALA A 39 3.60 -5.90 9.05
C ALA A 39 5.01 -5.31 9.01
N GLY A 40 5.20 -4.24 8.23
CA GLY A 40 6.49 -3.57 8.07
C GLY A 40 7.35 -4.08 6.90
N GLU A 41 7.03 -5.25 6.35
CA GLU A 41 7.63 -5.76 5.11
C GLU A 41 7.35 -4.78 3.96
N HIS A 42 8.29 -4.61 3.03
CA HIS A 42 8.04 -3.78 1.86
C HIS A 42 8.84 -4.27 0.66
N VAL A 43 8.22 -4.16 -0.52
CA VAL A 43 8.78 -4.59 -1.80
C VAL A 43 8.66 -3.44 -2.78
N MET A 44 9.78 -3.07 -3.40
CA MET A 44 9.80 -2.07 -4.44
C MET A 44 10.07 -2.75 -5.77
N LEU A 45 9.10 -2.67 -6.68
CA LEU A 45 9.18 -3.24 -8.01
C LEU A 45 9.30 -2.14 -9.05
N GLN A 46 10.23 -2.32 -9.99
CA GLN A 46 10.32 -1.46 -11.16
C GLN A 46 9.15 -1.76 -12.08
N ASN A 47 8.52 -0.70 -12.60
CA ASN A 47 7.46 -0.86 -13.58
C ASN A 47 7.99 -1.47 -14.89
N ASN A 48 7.16 -2.32 -15.52
CA ASN A 48 7.43 -3.00 -16.80
C ASN A 48 6.94 -2.19 -18.02
N GLY A 49 6.69 -0.89 -17.85
CA GLY A 49 6.15 0.01 -18.88
C GLY A 49 4.62 0.02 -19.01
N LYS A 50 3.88 -0.77 -18.20
CA LYS A 50 2.41 -0.81 -18.25
C LYS A 50 1.73 0.25 -17.37
N LEU A 51 2.49 0.90 -16.48
CA LEU A 51 2.04 2.03 -15.68
C LEU A 51 2.73 3.34 -16.12
N GLN A 52 2.12 4.49 -15.82
CA GLN A 52 2.75 5.81 -16.01
C GLN A 52 3.62 6.22 -14.80
N VAL A 53 4.12 5.26 -14.03
CA VAL A 53 5.01 5.48 -12.87
C VAL A 53 6.26 4.61 -13.00
N ASN A 54 7.38 5.05 -12.44
CA ASN A 54 8.64 4.28 -12.54
C ASN A 54 8.69 3.09 -11.56
N TRP A 55 8.07 3.25 -10.39
CA TRP A 55 8.17 2.32 -9.27
C TRP A 55 6.82 2.05 -8.66
N VAL A 56 6.62 0.82 -8.20
CA VAL A 56 5.49 0.42 -7.37
C VAL A 56 6.02 -0.12 -6.06
N LEU A 57 5.55 0.46 -4.97
CA LEU A 57 5.89 0.03 -3.61
C LEU A 57 4.70 -0.70 -2.99
N PHE A 58 4.92 -1.95 -2.62
CA PHE A 58 4.01 -2.77 -1.84
C PHE A 58 4.48 -2.80 -0.39
N VAL A 59 3.55 -2.68 0.54
CA VAL A 59 3.84 -2.72 1.98
C VAL A 59 3.01 -3.82 2.62
N GLY A 60 3.65 -4.68 3.41
CA GLY A 60 3.02 -5.75 4.15
C GLY A 60 2.18 -5.16 5.28
N GLY A 61 0.88 -5.44 5.26
CA GLY A 61 -0.10 -4.96 6.23
C GLY A 61 -0.24 -5.84 7.47
N GLY A 62 0.43 -7.00 7.51
CA GLY A 62 0.23 -8.00 8.56
C GLY A 62 -1.04 -8.81 8.31
N LYS A 63 -1.90 -8.90 9.32
CA LYS A 63 -3.20 -9.59 9.19
C LYS A 63 -4.27 -8.58 8.84
N TRP A 64 -5.05 -8.90 7.81
CA TRP A 64 -6.27 -8.18 7.46
C TRP A 64 -7.33 -8.43 8.52
N TYR A 65 -7.53 -9.69 8.90
CA TYR A 65 -8.49 -10.03 9.96
C TYR A 65 -7.91 -9.63 11.32
N GLY A 66 -8.52 -8.61 11.92
CA GLY A 66 -8.05 -7.99 13.16
C GLY A 66 -7.26 -6.69 12.96
N LEU A 67 -7.23 -6.16 11.74
CA LEU A 67 -6.73 -4.82 11.49
C LEU A 67 -7.66 -3.79 12.15
N CYS A 68 -7.16 -3.09 13.17
CA CYS A 68 -7.88 -2.01 13.83
C CYS A 68 -7.39 -0.64 13.38
N GLN A 69 -8.14 0.41 13.75
CA GLN A 69 -7.82 1.81 13.43
C GLN A 69 -6.36 2.19 13.74
N GLU A 70 -5.84 1.82 14.91
CA GLU A 70 -4.48 2.16 15.34
C GLU A 70 -3.43 1.49 14.46
N THR A 71 -3.62 0.20 14.17
CA THR A 71 -2.72 -0.55 13.29
C THR A 71 -2.78 -0.03 11.85
N HIS A 72 -3.96 0.36 11.37
CA HIS A 72 -4.11 0.99 10.06
C HIS A 72 -3.36 2.33 9.99
N ALA A 73 -3.51 3.19 11.00
CA ALA A 73 -2.79 4.46 11.08
C ALA A 73 -1.26 4.26 11.10
N ALA A 74 -0.78 3.24 11.83
CA ALA A 74 0.63 2.88 11.85
C ALA A 74 1.14 2.42 10.47
N LEU A 75 0.34 1.67 9.71
CA LEU A 75 0.66 1.27 8.34
C LEU A 75 0.74 2.48 7.40
N VAL A 76 -0.20 3.42 7.49
CA VAL A 76 -0.17 4.67 6.70
C VAL A 76 1.10 5.46 6.98
N ARG A 77 1.48 5.61 8.25
CA ARG A 77 2.74 6.26 8.64
C ARG A 77 3.95 5.53 8.09
N HIS A 78 3.97 4.20 8.18
CA HIS A 78 5.05 3.38 7.63
C HIS A 78 5.19 3.56 6.12
N MET A 79 4.08 3.52 5.37
CA MET A 79 4.05 3.77 3.93
C MET A 79 4.71 5.11 3.58
N LEU A 80 4.32 6.19 4.25
CA LEU A 80 4.91 7.52 4.01
C LEU A 80 6.40 7.58 4.41
N SER A 81 6.77 6.95 5.52
CA SER A 81 8.17 6.91 5.96
C SER A 81 9.06 6.17 4.96
N VAL A 82 8.62 5.02 4.44
CA VAL A 82 9.33 4.29 3.38
C VAL A 82 9.41 5.13 2.11
N ALA A 83 8.32 5.80 1.73
CA ALA A 83 8.32 6.66 0.55
C ALA A 83 9.33 7.81 0.66
N ARG A 84 9.38 8.46 1.83
CA ARG A 84 10.35 9.51 2.14
C ARG A 84 11.78 8.97 2.10
N GLN A 85 12.05 7.84 2.73
CA GLN A 85 13.38 7.23 2.77
C GLN A 85 13.87 6.82 1.37
N ALA A 86 12.96 6.40 0.50
CA ALA A 86 13.24 6.10 -0.90
C ALA A 86 13.40 7.35 -1.79
N GLY A 87 13.15 8.55 -1.25
CA GLY A 87 13.30 9.81 -1.97
C GLY A 87 12.14 10.13 -2.94
N PHE A 88 10.97 9.52 -2.75
CA PHE A 88 9.80 9.83 -3.57
C PHE A 88 9.17 11.17 -3.17
N LYS A 89 8.93 12.00 -4.19
CA LYS A 89 8.30 13.32 -4.04
C LYS A 89 6.82 13.31 -4.38
N ASP A 90 6.44 12.53 -5.39
CA ASP A 90 5.06 12.39 -5.85
C ASP A 90 4.60 10.96 -5.61
N ILE A 91 3.61 10.80 -4.75
CA ILE A 91 3.09 9.49 -4.35
C ILE A 91 1.57 9.40 -4.52
N SER A 92 1.14 8.19 -4.87
CA SER A 92 -0.26 7.79 -4.83
C SER A 92 -0.40 6.57 -3.92
N LEU A 93 -1.27 6.67 -2.92
CA LEU A 93 -1.61 5.60 -1.99
C LEU A 93 -2.95 4.98 -2.39
N SER A 94 -3.07 3.66 -2.37
CA SER A 94 -4.32 2.98 -2.70
C SER A 94 -4.66 2.00 -1.60
N PHE A 95 -5.85 2.17 -1.03
CA PHE A 95 -6.37 1.40 0.10
C PHE A 95 -7.58 0.59 -0.33
N MET A 96 -7.75 -0.55 0.33
CA MET A 96 -8.99 -1.33 0.27
C MET A 96 -9.89 -0.89 1.43
N PRO A 97 -11.21 -0.79 1.25
CA PRO A 97 -12.13 -0.49 2.35
C PRO A 97 -12.03 -1.54 3.45
N HIS A 98 -12.02 -1.09 4.70
CA HIS A 98 -12.02 -1.94 5.88
C HIS A 98 -13.11 -1.46 6.84
N GLU A 99 -13.77 -2.37 7.56
CA GLU A 99 -14.88 -2.05 8.47
C GLU A 99 -14.47 -1.05 9.57
N GLU A 100 -13.25 -1.23 10.11
CA GLU A 100 -12.65 -0.34 11.11
C GLU A 100 -12.04 0.96 10.53
N THR A 101 -12.18 1.23 9.22
CA THR A 101 -11.55 2.41 8.59
C THR A 101 -12.48 3.07 7.58
N THR A 102 -13.19 4.10 8.04
CA THR A 102 -14.02 4.95 7.19
C THR A 102 -13.16 5.86 6.31
N PRO A 103 -13.70 6.39 5.20
CA PRO A 103 -12.97 7.34 4.34
C PRO A 103 -12.50 8.61 5.09
N ASP A 104 -13.33 9.17 5.97
CA ASP A 104 -12.97 10.36 6.76
C ASP A 104 -11.81 10.06 7.72
N LEU A 105 -11.85 8.88 8.35
CA LEU A 105 -10.80 8.43 9.25
C LEU A 105 -9.49 8.17 8.50
N LEU A 106 -9.57 7.54 7.33
CA LEU A 106 -8.41 7.35 6.46
C LEU A 106 -7.78 8.70 6.06
N GLN A 107 -8.61 9.66 5.66
CA GLN A 107 -8.15 11.01 5.32
C GLN A 107 -7.46 11.68 6.51
N GLN A 108 -8.02 11.55 7.71
CA GLN A 108 -7.41 12.04 8.94
C GLN A 108 -6.05 11.39 9.19
N GLN A 109 -5.96 10.05 9.13
CA GLN A 109 -4.72 9.31 9.33
C GLN A 109 -3.63 9.71 8.33
N ILE A 110 -3.99 9.90 7.06
CA ILE A 110 -3.05 10.35 6.02
C ILE A 110 -2.57 11.77 6.30
N THR A 111 -3.48 12.67 6.71
CA THR A 111 -3.14 14.06 7.02
C THR A 111 -2.18 14.14 8.22
N GLU A 112 -2.47 13.40 9.28
CA GLU A 112 -1.61 13.32 10.47
C GLU A 112 -0.25 12.69 10.12
N ALA A 113 -0.25 11.63 9.32
CA ALA A 113 0.98 10.97 8.90
C ALA A 113 1.84 11.86 8.00
N LEU A 114 1.24 12.64 7.09
CA LEU A 114 1.95 13.62 6.25
C LEU A 114 2.56 14.74 7.09
N ALA A 115 1.89 15.19 8.16
CA ALA A 115 2.44 16.21 9.06
C ALA A 115 3.72 15.73 9.78
N LEU A 116 3.86 14.42 10.01
CA LEU A 116 4.99 13.82 10.72
C LEU A 116 6.09 13.29 9.78
N GLU A 117 5.70 12.57 8.73
CA GLU A 117 6.60 11.82 7.83
C GLU A 117 6.67 12.43 6.42
N GLY A 118 5.88 13.48 6.13
CA GLY A 118 5.73 14.04 4.79
C GLY A 118 6.88 14.94 4.31
N ALA A 119 7.92 15.15 5.12
CA ALA A 119 9.05 15.98 4.73
C ALA A 119 9.72 15.45 3.44
N GLY A 120 9.68 16.24 2.37
CA GLY A 120 10.21 15.87 1.05
C GLY A 120 9.18 15.26 0.08
N ILE A 121 7.96 14.96 0.54
CA ILE A 121 6.83 14.60 -0.31
C ILE A 121 6.13 15.89 -0.73
N GLU A 122 6.14 16.17 -2.03
CA GLU A 122 5.54 17.36 -2.65
C GLU A 122 4.06 17.12 -2.99
N THR A 123 3.73 15.91 -3.46
CA THR A 123 2.35 15.54 -3.80
C THR A 123 2.00 14.18 -3.20
N CYS A 124 0.88 14.11 -2.48
CA CYS A 124 0.29 12.86 -2.01
C CYS A 124 -1.18 12.78 -2.43
N ARG A 125 -1.51 11.76 -3.23
CA ARG A 125 -2.89 11.41 -3.58
C ARG A 125 -3.25 10.10 -2.92
N PHE A 126 -4.51 9.92 -2.55
CA PHE A 126 -4.97 8.63 -2.05
C PHE A 126 -6.33 8.25 -2.63
N SER A 127 -6.57 6.96 -2.74
CA SER A 127 -7.87 6.39 -3.07
C SER A 127 -8.23 5.26 -2.11
N CYS A 128 -9.51 5.15 -1.79
CA CYS A 128 -10.10 4.04 -1.07
C CYS A 128 -11.38 3.68 -1.81
N GLU A 129 -11.27 2.77 -2.78
CA GLU A 129 -12.40 2.38 -3.62
C GLU A 129 -12.90 1.01 -3.21
N SER A 130 -14.20 0.94 -2.90
CA SER A 130 -14.94 -0.30 -2.82
C SER A 130 -15.17 -0.84 -4.22
N THR A 131 -14.40 -1.86 -4.58
CA THR A 131 -14.46 -2.64 -5.83
C THR A 131 -13.94 -1.91 -7.07
N VAL A 132 -12.88 -2.48 -7.64
CA VAL A 132 -12.42 -2.16 -9.00
C VAL A 132 -13.45 -2.72 -9.97
N SER A 133 -14.29 -1.85 -10.53
CA SER A 133 -15.10 -2.22 -11.69
C SER A 133 -14.16 -2.32 -12.88
N VAL A 134 -14.03 -3.52 -13.46
CA VAL A 134 -13.28 -3.78 -14.70
C VAL A 134 -14.09 -3.29 -15.90
#